data_AF-A0A4Q5RLB7-F1
#
_entry.id   AF-A0A4Q5RLB7-F1
#
_cell.length_a   1.000
_cell.length_b   1.000
_cell.length_c   1.000
_cell.angle_alpha   90.00
_cell.angle_beta   90.00
_cell.angle_gamma   90.00
#
_symmetry.space_group_name_H-M   'P 1'
#
loop_
_entity.id
_entity.type
_entity.pdbx_description
1 polymer ?
#
loop_
_entity_poly.entity_id
_entity_poly.type
_entity_poly.pdbx_seq_one_letter_code
_entity_poly.pdbx_strand_id
1 'polypeptide(L)'
;YRKGWVDMKTVLLFGFSSIFTVFAIRKLIMPLIPVSFHVLDLEISVSFITMLLFALLMLIASVSMIKGASGKENKIAGDRNIFLLSAYGVGIGLITGFLGAGGGFLLIPALIILLRMPMKKAVGTSLLIIALNSLIGFVADAGQYDINWMLLGSVSLIAIVGVIAGGRLSRNIGGNSLKKGFGWFVMTMGVFIILRETVLR
;
A
#
# COMPACT_ATOMS: atom_id res chain seq x y z
N TYR A 1 13.79 -6.50 12.06
CA TYR A 1 15.18 -6.11 12.35
C TYR A 1 16.12 -7.32 12.55
N ARG A 2 15.93 -8.17 13.58
CA ARG A 2 16.81 -9.31 13.95
C ARG A 2 17.12 -10.41 12.90
N LYS A 3 16.56 -10.37 11.68
CA LYS A 3 16.79 -11.40 10.64
C LYS A 3 17.33 -10.85 9.30
N GLY A 4 17.48 -9.52 9.13
CA GLY A 4 17.89 -8.91 7.85
C GLY A 4 16.77 -8.79 6.79
N TRP A 5 15.51 -8.74 7.22
CA TRP A 5 14.32 -8.77 6.34
C TRP A 5 13.75 -7.38 6.05
N VAL A 6 14.42 -6.35 6.57
CA VAL A 6 14.08 -4.95 6.38
C VAL A 6 15.26 -4.28 5.71
N ASP A 7 15.02 -3.58 4.60
CA ASP A 7 16.02 -2.77 3.93
C ASP A 7 15.87 -1.32 4.37
N MET A 8 16.73 -0.86 5.28
CA MET A 8 16.60 0.49 5.84
C MET A 8 16.88 1.60 4.84
N LYS A 9 17.77 1.39 3.85
CA LYS A 9 18.02 2.41 2.82
C LYS A 9 16.75 2.61 1.98
N THR A 10 16.09 1.51 1.65
CA THR A 10 14.81 1.55 0.94
C THR A 10 13.75 2.22 1.80
N VAL A 11 13.55 1.82 3.06
CA VAL A 11 12.57 2.46 3.97
C VAL A 11 12.77 3.97 4.01
N LEU A 12 14.01 4.42 4.14
CA LEU A 12 14.33 5.82 4.37
C LEU A 12 14.18 6.64 3.08
N LEU A 13 14.78 6.21 1.97
CA LEU A 13 14.72 6.93 0.70
C LEU A 13 13.34 6.85 0.03
N PHE A 14 12.78 5.64 -0.08
CA PHE A 14 11.48 5.43 -0.70
C PHE A 14 10.35 5.97 0.19
N GLY A 15 10.40 5.68 1.49
CA GLY A 15 9.38 6.12 2.44
C GLY A 15 9.33 7.64 2.55
N PHE A 16 10.48 8.31 2.71
CA PHE A 16 10.50 9.78 2.79
C PHE A 16 9.98 10.44 1.51
N SER A 17 10.45 9.99 0.34
CA SER A 17 9.98 10.48 -0.96
C SER A 17 8.47 10.28 -1.13
N SER A 18 7.97 9.07 -0.86
CA SER A 18 6.55 8.75 -0.95
C SER A 18 5.69 9.58 0.01
N ILE A 19 6.09 9.73 1.27
CA ILE A 19 5.34 10.51 2.28
C ILE A 19 5.28 11.99 1.86
N PHE A 20 6.41 12.56 1.44
CA PHE A 20 6.48 13.94 1.00
C PHE A 20 5.57 14.17 -0.21
N THR A 21 5.59 13.28 -1.20
CA THR A 21 4.72 13.35 -2.37
C THR A 21 3.24 13.21 -2.02
N VAL A 22 2.89 12.27 -1.13
CA VAL A 22 1.50 12.12 -0.66
C VAL A 22 1.01 13.40 0.02
N PHE A 23 1.83 13.98 0.90
CA PHE A 23 1.51 15.23 1.57
C PHE A 23 1.34 16.39 0.57
N ALA A 24 2.25 16.50 -0.41
CA ALA A 24 2.18 17.50 -1.46
C ALA A 24 0.89 17.36 -2.30
N ILE A 25 0.52 16.14 -2.73
CA ILE A 25 -0.74 15.92 -3.46
C ILE A 25 -1.94 16.33 -2.62
N ARG A 26 -2.00 15.88 -1.36
CA ARG A 26 -3.16 16.14 -0.49
C ARG A 26 -3.31 17.62 -0.17
N LYS A 27 -2.21 18.35 -0.03
CA LYS A 27 -2.22 19.77 0.30
C LYS A 27 -2.35 20.70 -0.91
N LEU A 28 -1.77 20.33 -2.05
CA LEU A 28 -1.69 21.19 -3.22
C LEU A 28 -2.70 20.81 -4.31
N ILE A 29 -2.83 19.53 -4.65
CA ILE A 29 -3.56 19.07 -5.84
C ILE A 29 -5.01 18.70 -5.51
N MET A 30 -5.24 17.90 -4.48
CA MET A 30 -6.58 17.44 -4.09
C MET A 30 -7.58 18.59 -3.83
N PRO A 31 -7.20 19.73 -3.19
CA PRO A 31 -8.12 20.83 -2.95
C PRO A 31 -8.55 21.57 -4.23
N LEU A 32 -7.80 21.41 -5.33
CA LEU A 32 -8.08 22.05 -6.62
C LEU A 32 -9.05 21.24 -7.49
N ILE A 33 -9.36 19.99 -7.13
CA ILE A 33 -10.19 19.09 -7.94
C ILE A 33 -11.68 19.26 -7.56
N PRO A 34 -12.57 19.57 -8.52
CA PRO A 34 -14.01 19.59 -8.30
C PRO A 34 -14.54 18.23 -7.82
N VAL A 35 -15.40 18.23 -6.80
CA VAL A 35 -15.89 17.00 -6.14
C VAL A 35 -16.84 16.20 -7.04
N SER A 36 -17.51 16.86 -7.98
CA SER A 36 -18.44 16.26 -8.93
C SER A 36 -18.33 16.94 -10.30
N PHE A 37 -18.41 16.14 -11.36
CA PHE A 37 -18.58 16.61 -12.72
C PHE A 37 -19.94 16.14 -13.24
N HIS A 38 -20.76 17.08 -13.71
CA HIS A 38 -22.00 16.74 -14.40
C HIS A 38 -21.70 16.64 -15.90
N VAL A 39 -21.76 15.43 -16.45
CA VAL A 39 -21.66 15.22 -17.91
C VAL A 39 -22.98 14.64 -18.39
N LEU A 40 -23.75 15.49 -19.10
CA LEU A 40 -24.98 15.24 -19.86
C LEU A 40 -26.19 14.59 -19.15
N ASP A 41 -26.03 13.91 -18.01
CA ASP A 41 -27.05 13.44 -17.03
C ASP A 41 -26.48 12.41 -16.02
N LEU A 42 -25.18 12.08 -16.11
CA LEU A 42 -24.52 11.15 -15.21
C LEU A 42 -23.64 11.90 -14.20
N GLU A 43 -23.96 11.79 -12.91
CA GLU A 43 -23.06 12.21 -11.84
C GLU A 43 -21.86 11.25 -11.76
N ILE A 44 -20.68 11.75 -12.14
CA ILE A 44 -19.41 11.04 -11.94
C ILE A 44 -18.69 11.72 -10.77
N SER A 45 -18.62 11.01 -9.64
CA SER A 45 -17.90 11.48 -8.46
C SER A 45 -16.41 11.14 -8.58
N VAL A 46 -15.55 11.99 -7.98
CA VAL A 46 -14.12 11.70 -7.88
C VAL A 46 -13.84 10.39 -7.13
N SER A 47 -14.69 10.04 -6.16
CA SER A 47 -14.64 8.78 -5.43
C SER A 47 -14.79 7.56 -6.35
N PHE A 48 -15.70 7.62 -7.33
CA PHE A 48 -15.87 6.55 -8.32
C PHE A 48 -14.60 6.36 -9.15
N ILE A 49 -14.01 7.45 -9.65
CA ILE A 49 -12.79 7.43 -10.47
C ILE A 49 -11.60 6.88 -9.67
N THR A 50 -11.43 7.33 -8.43
CA THR A 50 -10.32 6.90 -7.57
C THR A 50 -10.46 5.42 -7.16
N MET A 51 -11.66 4.94 -6.86
CA MET A 51 -11.94 3.53 -6.56
C MET A 51 -11.72 2.63 -7.77
N LEU A 52 -12.15 3.07 -8.95
CA LEU A 52 -11.94 2.34 -10.20
C LEU A 52 -10.45 2.26 -10.57
N LEU A 53 -9.72 3.36 -10.43
CA LEU A 53 -8.26 3.39 -10.61
C LEU A 53 -7.55 2.48 -9.60
N PHE A 54 -7.98 2.50 -8.33
CA PHE A 54 -7.45 1.62 -7.30
C PHE A 54 -7.65 0.15 -7.62
N ALA A 55 -8.85 -0.23 -8.04
CA ALA A 55 -9.15 -1.60 -8.41
C ALA A 55 -8.33 -2.07 -9.61
N LEU A 56 -8.17 -1.23 -10.64
CA LEU A 56 -7.30 -1.54 -11.79
C LEU A 56 -5.86 -1.79 -11.36
N LEU A 57 -5.31 -0.95 -10.50
CA LEU A 57 -3.95 -1.14 -9.97
C LEU A 57 -3.83 -2.43 -9.16
N MET A 58 -4.84 -2.77 -8.36
CA MET A 58 -4.89 -4.04 -7.62
C MET A 58 -4.92 -5.23 -8.56
N LEU A 59 -5.70 -5.19 -9.64
CA LEU A 59 -5.74 -6.27 -10.62
C LEU A 59 -4.41 -6.43 -11.35
N ILE A 60 -3.78 -5.32 -11.78
CA ILE A 60 -2.45 -5.35 -12.42
C ILE A 60 -1.41 -5.93 -11.45
N ALA A 61 -1.40 -5.45 -10.21
CA ALA A 61 -0.53 -5.93 -9.15
C ALA A 61 -0.71 -7.44 -8.91
N SER A 62 -1.96 -7.87 -8.75
CA SER A 62 -2.33 -9.26 -8.53
C SER A 62 -1.86 -10.16 -9.66
N VAL A 63 -2.18 -9.81 -10.92
CA VAL A 63 -1.79 -10.60 -12.09
C VAL A 63 -0.27 -10.71 -12.18
N SER A 64 0.46 -9.62 -11.93
CA SER A 64 1.93 -9.63 -11.87
C SER A 64 2.46 -10.53 -10.75
N MET A 65 1.79 -10.58 -9.60
CA MET A 65 2.18 -11.43 -8.48
C MET A 65 1.89 -12.92 -8.73
N ILE A 66 0.78 -13.24 -9.40
CA ILE A 66 0.34 -14.61 -9.72
C ILE A 66 1.13 -15.18 -10.91
N LYS A 67 1.22 -14.42 -12.02
CA LYS A 67 1.86 -14.84 -13.27
C LYS A 67 3.36 -14.62 -13.29
N GLY A 68 3.89 -13.73 -12.44
CA GLY A 68 5.31 -13.43 -12.38
C GLY A 68 6.12 -14.65 -11.98
N ALA A 69 6.60 -15.36 -13.00
CA ALA A 69 7.58 -16.43 -12.91
C ALA A 69 8.76 -15.98 -12.07
N SER A 70 9.42 -16.96 -11.48
CA SER A 70 10.65 -16.90 -10.70
C SER A 70 11.81 -16.26 -11.50
N GLY A 71 11.70 -14.99 -11.89
CA GLY A 71 12.82 -14.20 -12.35
C GLY A 71 13.72 -13.98 -11.15
N LYS A 72 14.99 -14.43 -11.25
CA LYS A 72 16.03 -14.37 -10.20
C LYS A 72 15.75 -13.24 -9.22
N GLU A 73 15.26 -13.59 -8.02
CA GLU A 73 15.11 -12.65 -6.91
C GLU A 73 16.47 -12.02 -6.70
N ASN A 74 16.65 -10.78 -7.17
CA ASN A 74 17.96 -10.19 -7.18
C ASN A 74 18.32 -9.86 -5.72
N LYS A 75 19.51 -10.28 -5.27
CA LYS A 75 20.01 -9.96 -3.93
C LYS A 75 20.04 -8.43 -3.79
N ILE A 76 19.06 -7.90 -3.04
CA ILE A 76 18.93 -6.57 -2.41
C ILE A 76 19.43 -5.38 -3.23
N ALA A 77 18.60 -4.34 -3.29
CA ALA A 77 18.84 -3.00 -3.83
C ALA A 77 20.00 -2.20 -3.16
N GLY A 78 21.09 -2.85 -2.76
CA GLY A 78 22.29 -2.18 -2.26
C GLY A 78 23.04 -1.39 -3.34
N ASP A 79 22.76 -1.66 -4.61
CA ASP A 79 23.51 -1.13 -5.77
C ASP A 79 22.63 -0.39 -6.79
N ARG A 80 21.35 -0.11 -6.47
CA ARG A 80 20.50 0.67 -7.38
C ARG A 80 20.69 2.15 -7.13
N ASN A 81 20.78 2.92 -8.22
CA ASN A 81 20.88 4.38 -8.21
C ASN A 81 19.82 4.99 -7.26
N ILE A 82 20.26 5.77 -6.28
CA ILE A 82 19.42 6.47 -5.30
C ILE A 82 18.29 7.25 -6.01
N PHE A 83 18.61 7.80 -7.18
CA PHE A 83 17.68 8.49 -8.06
C PHE A 83 16.48 7.62 -8.49
N LEU A 84 16.70 6.35 -8.87
CA LEU A 84 15.61 5.44 -9.25
C LEU A 84 14.69 5.14 -8.06
N LEU A 85 15.25 4.92 -6.87
CA LEU A 85 14.46 4.64 -5.67
C LEU A 85 13.56 5.83 -5.32
N SER A 86 14.10 7.04 -5.40
CA SER A 86 13.33 8.26 -5.16
C SER A 86 12.23 8.45 -6.21
N ALA A 87 12.54 8.25 -7.51
CA ALA A 87 11.56 8.37 -8.59
C ALA A 87 10.38 7.39 -8.44
N TYR A 88 10.66 6.15 -8.03
CA TYR A 88 9.59 5.19 -7.70
C TYR A 88 8.79 5.63 -6.47
N GLY A 89 9.46 6.11 -5.42
CA GLY A 89 8.81 6.70 -4.24
C GLY A 89 7.84 7.81 -4.61
N VAL A 90 8.25 8.73 -5.49
CA VAL A 90 7.39 9.79 -6.03
C VAL A 90 6.21 9.18 -6.79
N GLY A 91 6.46 8.31 -7.79
CA GLY A 91 5.38 7.76 -8.61
C GLY A 91 4.30 7.03 -7.79
N ILE A 92 4.71 6.24 -6.80
CA ILE A 92 3.77 5.55 -5.91
C ILE A 92 3.14 6.52 -4.91
N GLY A 93 3.88 7.52 -4.43
CA GLY A 93 3.36 8.59 -3.60
C GLY A 93 2.29 9.42 -4.30
N LEU A 94 2.45 9.67 -5.61
CA LEU A 94 1.44 10.36 -6.42
C LEU A 94 0.15 9.52 -6.49
N ILE A 95 0.28 8.24 -6.85
CA ILE A 95 -0.86 7.32 -6.94
C ILE A 95 -1.57 7.20 -5.59
N THR A 96 -0.85 6.82 -4.53
CA THR A 96 -1.44 6.62 -3.21
C THR A 96 -1.95 7.92 -2.58
N GLY A 97 -1.33 9.06 -2.89
CA GLY A 97 -1.79 10.38 -2.46
C GLY A 97 -3.13 10.76 -3.10
N PHE A 98 -3.28 10.50 -4.40
CA PHE A 98 -4.50 10.77 -5.16
C PHE A 98 -5.64 9.82 -4.76
N LEU A 99 -5.32 8.54 -4.55
CA LEU A 99 -6.30 7.52 -4.17
C LEU A 99 -6.87 7.70 -2.75
N GLY A 100 -6.21 8.47 -1.88
CA GLY A 100 -6.69 8.72 -0.52
C GLY A 100 -6.62 7.52 0.44
N ALA A 101 -6.55 6.29 -0.06
CA ALA A 101 -6.32 5.08 0.70
C ALA A 101 -4.91 5.12 1.30
N GLY A 102 -4.78 5.40 2.61
CA GLY A 102 -3.49 5.51 3.30
C GLY A 102 -2.53 4.40 2.85
N GLY A 103 -1.52 4.77 2.06
CA GLY A 103 -0.91 3.98 0.97
C GLY A 103 -0.33 2.59 1.28
N GLY A 104 -0.49 2.09 2.50
CA GLY A 104 0.07 0.84 3.03
C GLY A 104 -0.25 -0.40 2.22
N PHE A 105 -1.47 -0.53 1.69
CA PHE A 105 -1.85 -1.74 0.96
C PHE A 105 -1.13 -1.87 -0.39
N LEU A 106 -0.94 -0.76 -1.11
CA LEU A 106 -0.24 -0.74 -2.40
C LEU A 106 1.28 -0.79 -2.27
N LEU A 107 1.84 -0.56 -1.06
CA LEU A 107 3.28 -0.67 -0.82
C LEU A 107 3.81 -2.07 -1.14
N ILE A 108 3.07 -3.12 -0.80
CA ILE A 108 3.54 -4.50 -0.98
C ILE A 108 3.74 -4.83 -2.46
N PRO A 109 2.71 -4.70 -3.34
CA PRO A 109 2.91 -4.90 -4.77
C PRO A 109 3.98 -4.00 -5.36
N ALA A 110 4.04 -2.74 -4.93
CA ALA A 110 5.01 -1.79 -5.43
C ALA A 110 6.47 -2.22 -5.16
N LEU A 111 6.77 -2.65 -3.93
CA LEU A 111 8.10 -3.15 -3.57
C LEU A 111 8.47 -4.44 -4.32
N ILE A 112 7.49 -5.29 -4.61
CA ILE A 112 7.72 -6.55 -5.33
C ILE A 112 7.91 -6.31 -6.82
N ILE A 113 7.13 -5.41 -7.44
CA ILE A 113 7.15 -5.20 -8.89
C ILE A 113 8.29 -4.27 -9.28
N LEU A 114 8.41 -3.11 -8.60
CA LEU A 114 9.38 -2.09 -8.97
C LEU A 114 10.77 -2.38 -8.38
N LEU A 115 10.82 -2.74 -7.09
CA LEU A 115 12.08 -3.03 -6.40
C LEU A 115 12.50 -4.50 -6.51
N ARG A 116 11.68 -5.37 -7.14
CA ARG A 116 11.95 -6.82 -7.29
C ARG A 116 12.39 -7.46 -5.97
N MET A 117 11.85 -6.97 -4.86
CA MET A 117 12.20 -7.47 -3.54
C MET A 117 11.61 -8.85 -3.31
N PRO A 118 12.33 -9.75 -2.62
CA PRO A 118 11.76 -11.01 -2.15
C PRO A 118 10.50 -10.75 -1.33
N MET A 119 9.44 -11.52 -1.58
CA MET A 119 8.10 -11.33 -0.96
C MET A 119 8.19 -11.09 0.55
N LYS A 120 8.97 -11.90 1.24
CA LYS A 120 9.07 -11.82 2.70
C LYS A 120 9.79 -10.56 3.19
N LYS A 121 10.71 -10.00 2.41
CA LYS A 121 11.34 -8.69 2.70
C LYS A 121 10.40 -7.54 2.39
N ALA A 122 9.64 -7.63 1.30
CA ALA A 122 8.67 -6.61 0.92
C ALA A 122 7.61 -6.44 2.03
N VAL A 123 7.05 -7.54 2.52
CA VAL A 123 6.09 -7.53 3.64
C VAL A 123 6.68 -6.92 4.92
N GLY A 124 7.91 -7.30 5.29
CA GLY A 124 8.56 -6.75 6.48
C GLY A 124 8.89 -5.27 6.37
N THR A 125 9.28 -4.82 5.18
CA THR A 125 9.64 -3.42 4.88
C THR A 125 8.39 -2.55 4.83
N SER A 126 7.32 -2.99 4.15
CA SER A 126 6.05 -2.27 4.11
C SER A 126 5.41 -2.17 5.49
N LEU A 127 5.43 -3.24 6.30
CA LEU A 127 4.85 -3.23 7.64
C LEU A 127 5.52 -2.17 8.54
N LEU A 128 6.83 -2.00 8.41
CA LEU A 128 7.56 -0.97 9.15
C LEU A 128 7.21 0.44 8.65
N ILE A 129 7.13 0.65 7.34
CA ILE A 129 6.69 1.93 6.77
C ILE A 129 5.28 2.28 7.25
N ILE A 130 4.35 1.32 7.20
CA ILE A 130 2.96 1.50 7.65
C ILE A 130 2.93 1.83 9.14
N ALA A 131 3.67 1.08 9.97
CA ALA A 131 3.72 1.31 11.41
C ALA A 131 4.26 2.71 11.75
N LEU A 132 5.32 3.16 11.07
CA LEU A 132 5.85 4.51 11.26
C LEU A 132 4.84 5.58 10.82
N ASN A 133 4.22 5.42 9.65
CA ASN A 133 3.21 6.37 9.15
C ASN A 133 2.00 6.44 10.08
N SER A 134 1.50 5.29 10.54
CA SER A 134 0.40 5.23 11.49
C SER A 134 0.76 5.83 12.84
N LEU A 135 2.00 5.63 13.33
CA LEU A 135 2.45 6.24 14.58
C LEU A 135 2.57 7.76 14.47
N ILE A 136 3.16 8.25 13.38
CA ILE A 136 3.29 9.70 13.12
C ILE A 136 1.91 10.33 12.97
N GLY A 137 1.01 9.72 12.20
CA GLY A 137 -0.37 10.18 12.05
C GLY A 137 -1.13 10.18 13.37
N PHE A 138 -1.01 9.10 14.16
CA PHE A 138 -1.62 9.02 15.48
C PHE A 138 -1.11 10.11 16.40
N VAL A 139 0.21 10.33 16.49
CA VAL A 139 0.78 11.37 17.37
C VAL A 139 0.39 12.78 16.91
N ALA A 140 0.33 13.03 15.60
CA ALA A 140 -0.09 14.31 15.05
C ALA A 140 -1.56 14.64 15.39
N ASP A 141 -2.42 13.62 15.41
CA ASP A 141 -3.87 13.77 15.63
C ASP A 141 -4.32 13.47 17.07
N ALA A 142 -3.43 12.96 17.95
CA ALA A 142 -3.72 12.44 19.29
C ALA A 142 -4.35 13.45 20.28
N GLY A 143 -4.48 14.72 19.90
CA GLY A 143 -5.15 15.76 20.68
C GLY A 143 -6.16 16.60 19.90
N GLN A 144 -6.47 16.24 18.65
CA GLN A 144 -7.36 17.02 17.77
C GLN A 144 -8.77 16.42 17.67
N TYR A 145 -8.97 15.15 18.09
CA TYR A 145 -10.23 14.41 17.91
C TYR A 145 -10.61 13.61 19.15
N ASP A 146 -11.91 13.42 19.38
CA ASP A 146 -12.43 12.51 20.40
C ASP A 146 -12.19 11.05 20.00
N ILE A 147 -11.23 10.41 20.65
CA ILE A 147 -10.83 9.02 20.36
C ILE A 147 -11.72 8.07 21.18
N ASN A 148 -12.45 7.17 20.48
CA ASN A 148 -13.09 6.04 21.13
C ASN A 148 -12.05 4.99 21.54
N TRP A 149 -11.58 5.09 22.78
CA TRP A 149 -10.56 4.19 23.36
C TRP A 149 -10.96 2.72 23.37
N MET A 150 -12.25 2.40 23.46
CA MET A 150 -12.75 1.02 23.46
C MET A 150 -12.63 0.39 22.07
N LEU A 151 -13.00 1.14 21.03
CA LEU A 151 -12.81 0.72 19.64
C LEU A 151 -11.31 0.62 19.31
N LEU A 152 -10.52 1.63 19.71
CA LEU A 152 -9.06 1.62 19.49
C LEU A 152 -8.40 0.40 20.14
N GLY A 153 -8.72 0.12 21.40
CA GLY A 153 -8.17 -1.00 22.15
C GLY A 153 -8.57 -2.36 21.56
N SER A 154 -9.85 -2.54 21.22
CA SER A 154 -10.34 -3.81 20.64
C SER A 154 -9.73 -4.08 19.26
N VAL A 155 -9.71 -3.09 18.36
CA VAL A 155 -9.10 -3.22 17.03
C VAL A 155 -7.59 -3.45 17.13
N SER A 156 -6.91 -2.74 18.03
CA SER A 156 -5.46 -2.93 18.25
C SER A 156 -5.15 -4.34 18.76
N LEU A 157 -5.95 -4.88 19.68
CA LEU A 157 -5.77 -6.24 20.19
C LEU A 157 -5.92 -7.28 19.08
N ILE A 158 -7.00 -7.17 18.28
CA ILE A 158 -7.26 -8.06 17.15
C ILE A 158 -6.12 -7.97 16.12
N ALA A 159 -5.64 -6.76 15.83
CA ALA A 159 -4.53 -6.53 14.91
C ALA A 159 -3.23 -7.17 15.42
N ILE A 160 -2.89 -7.02 16.71
CA ILE A 160 -1.70 -7.63 17.32
C ILE A 160 -1.78 -9.16 17.23
N VAL A 161 -2.92 -9.74 17.59
CA VAL A 161 -3.14 -11.21 17.51
C VAL A 161 -3.01 -11.68 16.06
N GLY A 162 -3.64 -10.97 15.12
CA GLY A 162 -3.57 -11.27 13.69
C GLY A 162 -2.15 -11.20 13.12
N VAL A 163 -1.37 -10.18 13.48
CA VAL A 163 0.04 -10.03 13.04
C VAL A 163 0.91 -11.15 13.60
N ILE A 164 0.74 -11.53 14.87
CA ILE A 164 1.51 -12.62 15.48
C ILE A 164 1.13 -13.96 14.83
N ALA A 165 -0.16 -14.24 14.67
CA ALA A 165 -0.66 -15.47 14.05
C ALA A 165 -0.22 -15.59 12.58
N GLY A 166 -0.44 -14.54 11.78
CA GLY A 166 -0.01 -14.49 10.38
C GLY A 166 1.52 -14.55 10.22
N GLY A 167 2.25 -13.90 11.12
CA GLY A 167 3.71 -13.95 11.19
C GLY A 167 4.24 -15.37 11.45
N ARG A 168 3.58 -16.13 12.31
CA ARG A 168 3.91 -17.55 12.55
C ARG A 168 3.56 -18.42 11.35
N LEU A 169 2.36 -18.28 10.80
CA LEU A 169 1.90 -19.08 9.65
C LEU A 169 2.78 -18.86 8.40
N SER A 170 3.14 -17.61 8.11
CA SER A 170 3.98 -17.25 6.95
C SER A 170 5.44 -17.73 7.03
N ARG A 171 5.95 -18.12 8.22
CA ARG A 171 7.31 -18.71 8.32
C ARG A 171 7.39 -20.04 7.59
N ASN A 172 6.33 -20.84 7.64
CA ASN A 172 6.29 -22.18 7.06
C ASN A 172 5.96 -22.19 5.57
N ILE A 173 5.50 -21.04 5.03
CA ILE A 173 5.13 -20.90 3.62
C ILE A 173 6.33 -20.40 2.81
N GLY A 174 6.61 -21.03 1.67
CA GLY A 174 7.64 -20.58 0.72
C GLY A 174 7.34 -19.18 0.17
N GLY A 175 8.37 -18.38 -0.14
CA GLY A 175 8.20 -17.00 -0.62
C GLY A 175 7.33 -16.89 -1.88
N ASN A 176 7.46 -17.84 -2.81
CA ASN A 176 6.67 -17.89 -4.03
C ASN A 176 5.19 -18.23 -3.77
N SER A 177 4.91 -19.18 -2.86
CA SER A 177 3.54 -19.51 -2.47
C SER A 177 2.88 -18.36 -1.73
N LEU A 178 3.62 -17.65 -0.87
CA LEU A 178 3.13 -16.45 -0.18
C LEU A 178 2.81 -15.32 -1.18
N LYS A 179 3.67 -15.13 -2.19
CA LYS A 179 3.47 -14.17 -3.28
C LYS A 179 2.19 -14.49 -4.07
N LYS A 180 2.00 -15.76 -4.48
CA LYS A 180 0.79 -16.20 -5.19
C LYS A 180 -0.48 -16.07 -4.35
N GLY A 181 -0.42 -16.46 -3.07
CA GLY A 181 -1.55 -16.34 -2.15
C GLY A 181 -1.98 -14.90 -1.92
N PHE A 182 -1.01 -13.99 -1.70
CA PHE A 182 -1.30 -12.56 -1.63
C PHE A 182 -1.84 -12.02 -2.95
N GLY A 183 -1.28 -12.46 -4.09
CA GLY A 183 -1.78 -12.11 -5.42
C GLY A 183 -3.25 -12.47 -5.60
N TRP A 184 -3.67 -13.69 -5.25
CA TRP A 184 -5.08 -14.09 -5.29
C TRP A 184 -5.96 -13.24 -4.36
N PHE A 185 -5.51 -12.98 -3.14
CA PHE A 185 -6.23 -12.11 -2.21
C PHE A 185 -6.46 -10.69 -2.79
N VAL A 186 -5.41 -10.09 -3.36
CA VAL A 186 -5.48 -8.79 -4.02
C VAL A 186 -6.43 -8.84 -5.23
N MET A 187 -6.44 -9.95 -5.99
CA MET A 187 -7.37 -10.13 -7.12
C MET A 187 -8.81 -10.07 -6.66
N THR A 188 -9.14 -10.87 -5.64
CA THR A 188 -10.49 -10.96 -5.08
C THR A 188 -10.95 -9.60 -4.58
N MET A 189 -10.09 -8.87 -3.87
CA MET A 189 -10.41 -7.52 -3.39
C MET A 189 -10.61 -6.52 -4.54
N GLY A 190 -9.78 -6.59 -5.60
CA GLY A 190 -9.93 -5.72 -6.76
C GLY A 190 -11.23 -5.95 -7.51
N VAL A 191 -11.59 -7.23 -7.72
CA VAL A 191 -12.89 -7.61 -8.31
C VAL A 191 -14.04 -7.18 -7.41
N PHE A 192 -13.94 -7.40 -6.10
CA PHE A 192 -14.96 -6.99 -5.14
C PHE A 192 -15.21 -5.48 -5.17
N ILE A 193 -14.17 -4.66 -5.25
CA ILE A 193 -14.29 -3.20 -5.34
C ILE A 193 -15.01 -2.80 -6.63
N ILE A 194 -14.66 -3.39 -7.78
CA ILE A 194 -15.34 -3.10 -9.06
C ILE A 194 -16.81 -3.49 -8.97
N LEU A 195 -17.13 -4.68 -8.47
CA LEU A 195 -18.51 -5.14 -8.34
C LEU A 195 -19.32 -4.23 -7.41
N ARG A 196 -18.76 -3.87 -6.25
CA ARG A 196 -19.40 -2.95 -5.32
C ARG A 196 -19.66 -1.59 -5.98
N GLU A 197 -18.70 -1.06 -6.71
CA GLU A 197 -18.79 0.29 -7.28
C GLU A 197 -19.68 0.35 -8.54
N THR A 198 -19.78 -0.73 -9.30
CA THR A 198 -20.55 -0.78 -10.56
C THR A 198 -21.96 -1.34 -10.39
N VAL A 199 -22.16 -2.33 -9.51
CA VAL A 199 -23.44 -3.05 -9.35
C VAL A 199 -24.26 -2.56 -8.16
N LEU A 200 -23.61 -2.15 -7.07
CA LEU A 200 -24.26 -1.69 -5.83
C LEU A 200 -24.33 -0.15 -5.74
N ARG A 201 -24.40 0.52 -6.91
CA ARG A 201 -24.47 1.98 -7.00
C ARG A 201 -25.77 2.52 -6.42
#